data_AF-A0A8T9CH08-F1
#
_entry.id   AF-A0A8T9CH08-F1
#
_cell.length_a   1.000
_cell.length_b   1.000
_cell.length_c   1.000
_cell.angle_alpha   90.00
_cell.angle_beta   90.00
_cell.angle_gamma   90.00
#
_symmetry.space_group_name_H-M   'P 1'
#
loop_
_entity.id
_entity.type
_entity.pdbx_description
1 polymer ?
#
loop_
_entity_poly.entity_id
_entity_poly.type
_entity_poly.pdbx_seq_one_letter_code
_entity_poly.pdbx_strand_id
1 'polypeptide(L)'
;MKFSLLHVVSLLATLSMARPVDDVVARITEDLPRLVVYFQTTHDKSGNPISMLPLITEKNISLTHLIVCSFHINLNSVVHLNDYPPSDARFDTLWNETRVLRNNSSVKVMGMIGGAAPGSFNTQTLDGNATSFAQYYGQLRDVISTYGLQGMDLDVEQSMSQAGITRLIKQLYADFGPDFIITLAPVATALEQNGGNLSGFDYGALEAAVGDEIAFYNGQFYNGFGSMANTAAFDAVVANGWAPEKILAGQPTSSADGSGFIPYSTLNATIIKLRSEYGEIGGIMGWEYFNSQPGGLAEPWEWAQYMTAILRPNSSVALTITKETAYGLEAAWRSSVSAAGGDGMAGETLKSTPMVDYMAMLVTMKLFNKQLLAAALISISAATSAQPENLSITSAASPSTQVPLFITKIWSTTETTVSYPGWFGPTIFSMITTRTVTTIDPVVTSYPATFTEEVISSVTWEYRYYYSDGSSLTSISSGVYTKTPTITLAGPTATAIAVAGR
;
A
#
# COMPACT_ATOMS: atom_id res chain seq x y z
N MET A 1 17.01 77.86 -14.15
CA MET A 1 17.03 78.10 -12.69
C MET A 1 16.66 76.81 -11.99
N LYS A 2 17.54 76.36 -11.09
CA LYS A 2 17.38 75.35 -10.01
C LYS A 2 17.16 73.86 -10.36
N PHE A 3 18.20 73.10 -9.98
CA PHE A 3 18.36 71.66 -9.80
C PHE A 3 17.28 70.99 -8.94
N SER A 4 16.99 69.71 -9.20
CA SER A 4 17.24 68.66 -8.19
C SER A 4 17.51 67.31 -8.84
N LEU A 5 18.55 66.69 -8.31
CA LEU A 5 19.18 65.42 -8.63
C LEU A 5 18.36 64.27 -8.01
N LEU A 6 18.13 63.17 -8.73
CA LEU A 6 18.25 61.82 -8.15
C LEU A 6 18.50 60.80 -9.26
N HIS A 7 19.63 60.13 -9.14
CA HIS A 7 20.07 59.03 -10.00
C HIS A 7 19.29 57.77 -9.67
N VAL A 8 18.83 56.99 -10.67
CA VAL A 8 18.97 55.52 -10.66
C VAL A 8 19.11 55.04 -12.11
N VAL A 9 20.19 54.31 -12.34
CA VAL A 9 20.54 53.57 -13.56
C VAL A 9 19.63 52.34 -13.67
N SER A 10 18.92 52.15 -14.79
CA SER A 10 18.35 50.85 -15.16
C SER A 10 19.04 50.34 -16.42
N LEU A 11 20.00 49.45 -16.18
CA LEU A 11 20.70 48.65 -17.17
C LEU A 11 19.86 47.41 -17.51
N LEU A 12 19.94 46.99 -18.77
CA LEU A 12 19.38 45.78 -19.36
C LEU A 12 19.51 44.52 -18.48
N ALA A 13 18.44 43.73 -18.41
CA ALA A 13 18.50 42.29 -18.24
C ALA A 13 17.38 41.63 -19.06
N THR A 14 17.73 41.15 -20.25
CA THR A 14 16.96 40.13 -20.97
C THR A 14 16.96 38.86 -20.14
N LEU A 15 15.84 38.53 -19.48
CA LEU A 15 15.66 37.20 -18.89
C LEU A 15 15.42 36.19 -20.03
N SER A 16 16.52 35.56 -20.44
CA SER A 16 16.48 34.20 -20.96
C SER A 16 16.01 33.30 -19.82
N MET A 17 14.73 32.92 -19.83
CA MET A 17 14.22 31.85 -18.98
C MET A 17 14.66 30.51 -19.58
N ALA A 18 15.94 30.19 -19.43
CA ALA A 18 16.37 28.80 -19.47
C ALA A 18 15.71 28.11 -18.27
N ARG A 19 14.77 27.20 -18.56
CA ARG A 19 14.17 26.34 -17.53
C ARG A 19 15.29 25.54 -16.84
N PRO A 20 15.33 25.47 -15.50
CA PRO A 20 16.32 24.66 -14.83
C PRO A 20 16.03 23.18 -15.12
N VAL A 21 17.10 22.45 -15.43
CA VAL A 21 17.13 21.00 -15.65
C VAL A 21 16.62 20.21 -14.43
N ASP A 22 16.52 20.87 -13.27
CA ASP A 22 16.08 20.27 -12.01
C ASP A 22 14.58 19.91 -11.96
N ASP A 23 13.71 20.58 -12.73
CA ASP A 23 12.27 20.24 -12.80
C ASP A 23 12.00 18.91 -13.51
N VAL A 24 12.91 18.47 -14.38
CA VAL A 24 12.80 17.18 -15.09
C VAL A 24 13.18 16.02 -14.18
N VAL A 25 14.11 16.25 -13.24
CA VAL A 25 14.56 15.22 -12.28
C VAL A 25 13.56 15.09 -11.11
N ALA A 26 12.85 16.16 -10.74
CA ALA A 26 11.89 16.14 -9.63
C ALA A 26 10.53 15.47 -9.94
N ARG A 27 10.19 15.24 -11.22
CA ARG A 27 8.92 14.57 -11.60
C ARG A 27 8.95 13.04 -11.54
N ILE A 28 10.10 12.42 -11.32
CA ILE A 28 10.29 10.95 -11.39
C ILE A 28 10.24 10.26 -10.01
N THR A 29 9.97 10.99 -8.92
CA THR A 29 9.84 10.40 -7.57
C THR A 29 8.39 10.39 -7.04
N GLU A 30 7.44 9.80 -7.77
CA GLU A 30 6.21 9.28 -7.15
C GLU A 30 6.33 7.76 -6.97
N ASP A 31 6.75 7.36 -5.76
CA ASP A 31 6.64 6.03 -5.14
C ASP A 31 7.15 4.79 -5.90
N LEU A 32 8.38 4.83 -6.41
CA LEU A 32 9.10 3.61 -6.79
C LEU A 32 9.45 2.74 -5.58
N PRO A 33 9.52 1.40 -5.73
CA PRO A 33 9.04 0.63 -6.88
C PRO A 33 7.51 0.47 -6.86
N ARG A 34 6.87 0.48 -8.04
CA ARG A 34 5.42 0.33 -8.18
C ARG A 34 4.99 -1.13 -8.00
N LEU A 35 3.85 -1.33 -7.37
CA LEU A 35 3.10 -2.59 -7.39
C LEU A 35 1.76 -2.34 -8.05
N VAL A 36 1.54 -2.99 -9.18
CA VAL A 36 0.37 -2.81 -10.04
C VAL A 36 -0.39 -4.14 -10.17
N VAL A 37 -1.72 -4.09 -10.07
CA VAL A 37 -2.59 -5.27 -10.23
C VAL A 37 -3.65 -4.96 -11.28
N TYR A 38 -3.74 -5.82 -12.30
CA TYR A 38 -4.85 -5.80 -13.27
C TYR A 38 -6.05 -6.57 -12.71
N PHE A 39 -7.24 -6.03 -12.96
CA PHE A 39 -8.51 -6.55 -12.47
C PHE A 39 -9.49 -6.70 -13.65
N GLN A 40 -9.34 -7.79 -14.41
CA GLN A 40 -10.15 -8.08 -15.61
C GLN A 40 -11.36 -8.93 -15.26
N THR A 41 -11.13 -10.05 -14.59
CA THR A 41 -12.16 -10.96 -14.10
C THR A 41 -12.82 -10.36 -12.86
N THR A 42 -13.88 -9.59 -13.12
CA THR A 42 -14.62 -8.83 -12.08
C THR A 42 -15.65 -9.66 -11.32
N HIS A 43 -16.05 -10.81 -11.86
CA HIS A 43 -17.09 -11.68 -11.30
C HIS A 43 -16.65 -13.14 -11.32
N ASP A 44 -17.08 -13.92 -10.32
CA ASP A 44 -16.85 -15.36 -10.27
C ASP A 44 -17.75 -16.12 -11.25
N LYS A 45 -17.56 -17.45 -11.34
CA LYS A 45 -18.35 -18.32 -12.22
C LYS A 45 -19.84 -18.37 -11.88
N SER A 46 -20.23 -17.93 -10.68
CA SER A 46 -21.61 -17.83 -10.23
C SER A 46 -22.20 -16.43 -10.47
N GLY A 47 -21.42 -15.51 -11.04
CA GLY A 47 -21.83 -14.13 -11.28
C GLY A 47 -21.75 -13.24 -10.05
N ASN A 48 -21.12 -13.67 -8.95
CA ASN A 48 -20.91 -12.78 -7.81
C ASN A 48 -19.73 -11.85 -8.08
N PRO A 49 -19.79 -10.57 -7.67
CA PRO A 49 -18.66 -9.66 -7.80
C PRO A 49 -17.51 -10.13 -6.92
N ILE A 50 -16.30 -10.12 -7.48
CA ILE A 50 -15.05 -10.38 -6.76
C ILE A 50 -14.61 -9.06 -6.13
N SER A 51 -14.27 -9.05 -4.84
CA SER A 51 -13.88 -7.81 -4.14
C SER A 51 -12.40 -7.51 -4.35
N MET A 52 -12.07 -6.26 -4.65
CA MET A 52 -10.68 -5.77 -4.72
C MET A 52 -10.17 -5.23 -3.38
N LEU A 53 -11.06 -5.03 -2.39
CA LEU A 53 -10.70 -4.44 -1.09
C LEU A 53 -9.64 -5.21 -0.30
N PRO A 54 -9.52 -6.56 -0.39
CA PRO A 54 -8.44 -7.27 0.29
C PRO A 54 -7.04 -6.73 -0.04
N LEU A 55 -6.83 -6.14 -1.22
CA LEU A 55 -5.56 -5.51 -1.59
C LEU A 55 -5.16 -4.30 -0.73
N ILE A 56 -6.11 -3.72 0.02
CA ILE A 56 -5.86 -2.58 0.92
C ILE A 56 -6.25 -2.86 2.38
N THR A 57 -6.99 -3.94 2.65
CA THR A 57 -7.37 -4.33 4.02
C THR A 57 -6.48 -5.41 4.62
N GLU A 58 -5.91 -6.27 3.79
CA GLU A 58 -4.98 -7.30 4.26
C GLU A 58 -3.61 -6.72 4.57
N LYS A 59 -2.96 -7.30 5.57
CA LYS A 59 -1.67 -6.80 6.04
C LYS A 59 -0.58 -7.05 5.00
N ASN A 60 0.47 -6.24 5.06
CA ASN A 60 1.70 -6.41 4.28
C ASN A 60 1.50 -6.31 2.76
N ILE A 61 0.52 -5.52 2.32
CA ILE A 61 0.35 -5.15 0.91
C ILE A 61 0.66 -3.68 0.76
N SER A 62 1.54 -3.34 -0.18
CA SER A 62 1.87 -1.96 -0.58
C SER A 62 1.49 -1.73 -2.04
N LEU A 63 0.21 -1.94 -2.34
CA LEU A 63 -0.33 -1.68 -3.67
C LEU A 63 -0.18 -0.20 -4.00
N THR A 64 0.22 0.09 -5.24
CA THR A 64 0.33 1.47 -5.73
C THR A 64 -0.72 1.80 -6.79
N HIS A 65 -1.03 0.84 -7.67
CA HIS A 65 -2.02 1.03 -8.73
C HIS A 65 -2.92 -0.19 -8.86
N LEU A 66 -4.21 0.06 -9.07
CA LEU A 66 -5.18 -0.94 -9.52
C LEU A 66 -5.66 -0.53 -10.91
N ILE A 67 -5.63 -1.45 -11.87
CA ILE A 67 -6.07 -1.21 -13.25
C ILE A 67 -7.34 -2.03 -13.51
N VAL A 68 -8.48 -1.35 -13.63
CA VAL A 68 -9.77 -1.96 -14.01
C VAL A 68 -9.78 -2.24 -15.51
N CYS A 69 -10.06 -3.47 -15.91
CA CYS A 69 -9.97 -3.86 -17.31
C CYS A 69 -11.00 -4.93 -17.71
N SER A 70 -11.20 -5.19 -19.01
CA SER A 70 -10.70 -4.40 -20.14
C SER A 70 -11.83 -3.55 -20.71
N PHE A 71 -11.56 -2.27 -20.98
CA PHE A 71 -12.49 -1.42 -21.71
C PHE A 71 -12.35 -1.66 -23.22
N HIS A 72 -13.47 -1.80 -23.91
CA HIS A 72 -13.52 -2.04 -25.35
C HIS A 72 -14.31 -0.94 -26.05
N ILE A 73 -13.69 -0.35 -27.08
CA ILE A 73 -14.40 0.54 -28.00
C ILE A 73 -15.00 -0.30 -29.12
N ASN A 74 -16.32 -0.25 -29.21
CA ASN A 74 -17.09 -1.03 -30.15
C ASN A 74 -17.57 -0.13 -31.30
N LEU A 75 -17.32 -0.56 -32.54
CA LEU A 75 -17.78 0.14 -33.73
C LEU A 75 -19.32 0.33 -33.68
N ASN A 76 -19.76 1.58 -33.80
CA ASN A 76 -21.17 1.98 -33.76
C ASN A 76 -21.92 1.60 -32.48
N SER A 77 -21.23 1.41 -31.37
CA SER A 77 -21.83 1.09 -30.07
C SER A 77 -21.20 1.94 -28.96
N VAL A 78 -21.61 1.69 -27.73
CA VAL A 78 -21.03 2.28 -26.52
C VAL A 78 -19.77 1.51 -26.11
N VAL A 79 -18.95 2.15 -25.28
CA VAL A 79 -17.83 1.48 -24.59
C VAL A 79 -18.38 0.40 -23.69
N HIS A 80 -17.74 -0.77 -23.71
CA HIS A 80 -18.00 -1.84 -22.74
C HIS A 80 -16.81 -1.97 -21.79
N LEU A 81 -17.06 -2.34 -20.54
CA LEU A 81 -16.10 -2.97 -19.64
C LEU A 81 -16.35 -4.48 -19.71
N ASN A 82 -15.39 -5.21 -20.27
CA ASN A 82 -15.58 -6.59 -20.70
C ASN A 82 -16.83 -6.70 -21.58
N ASP A 83 -17.83 -7.49 -21.18
CA ASP A 83 -19.00 -7.76 -22.01
C ASP A 83 -20.12 -6.72 -21.89
N TYR A 84 -20.10 -5.81 -20.91
CA TYR A 84 -21.23 -4.93 -20.59
C TYR A 84 -20.85 -3.45 -20.57
N PRO A 85 -21.79 -2.51 -20.81
CA PRO A 85 -21.54 -1.10 -20.58
C PRO A 85 -21.04 -0.85 -19.14
N PRO A 86 -20.09 0.06 -18.91
CA PRO A 86 -19.58 0.36 -17.56
C PRO A 86 -20.67 0.83 -16.58
N SER A 87 -21.80 1.33 -17.09
CA SER A 87 -22.95 1.78 -16.30
C SER A 87 -23.92 0.67 -15.90
N ASP A 88 -23.67 -0.56 -16.35
CA ASP A 88 -24.48 -1.71 -15.97
C ASP A 88 -24.38 -1.94 -14.45
N ALA A 89 -25.52 -2.20 -13.80
CA ALA A 89 -25.63 -2.36 -12.36
C ALA A 89 -24.76 -3.52 -11.81
N ARG A 90 -24.35 -4.46 -12.68
CA ARG A 90 -23.37 -5.50 -12.34
C ARG A 90 -22.07 -4.91 -11.82
N PHE A 91 -21.66 -3.74 -12.30
CA PHE A 91 -20.45 -3.05 -11.86
C PHE A 91 -20.65 -2.10 -10.66
N ASP A 92 -21.82 -2.08 -10.03
CA ASP A 92 -22.07 -1.23 -8.85
C ASP A 92 -21.04 -1.49 -7.74
N THR A 93 -20.76 -2.76 -7.42
CA THR A 93 -19.74 -3.14 -6.43
C THR A 93 -18.37 -2.63 -6.82
N LEU A 94 -17.97 -2.87 -8.07
CA LEU A 94 -16.69 -2.43 -8.61
C LEU A 94 -16.52 -0.90 -8.47
N TRP A 95 -17.51 -0.13 -8.91
CA TRP A 95 -17.44 1.33 -8.83
C TRP A 95 -17.54 1.87 -7.41
N ASN A 96 -18.14 1.13 -6.49
CA ASN A 96 -18.13 1.48 -5.07
C ASN A 96 -16.77 1.20 -4.43
N GLU A 97 -16.18 0.04 -4.68
CA GLU A 97 -14.86 -0.34 -4.15
C GLU A 97 -13.74 0.54 -4.71
N THR A 98 -13.76 0.88 -6.00
CA THR A 98 -12.78 1.83 -6.57
C THR A 98 -12.82 3.21 -5.93
N ARG A 99 -13.99 3.68 -5.45
CA ARG A 99 -14.07 4.93 -4.68
C ARG A 99 -13.44 4.78 -3.30
N VAL A 100 -13.59 3.61 -2.67
CA VAL A 100 -12.94 3.31 -1.38
C VAL A 100 -11.42 3.29 -1.55
N LEU A 101 -10.90 2.63 -2.59
CA LEU A 101 -9.46 2.63 -2.89
C LEU A 101 -8.94 4.06 -3.07
N ARG A 102 -9.58 4.86 -3.93
CA ARG A 102 -9.14 6.24 -4.22
C ARG A 102 -9.21 7.17 -3.01
N ASN A 103 -10.25 7.05 -2.18
CA ASN A 103 -10.51 8.03 -1.12
C ASN A 103 -9.84 7.66 0.21
N ASN A 104 -9.57 6.37 0.44
CA ASN A 104 -9.10 5.89 1.74
C ASN A 104 -7.70 5.28 1.70
N SER A 105 -7.04 5.24 0.53
CA SER A 105 -5.67 4.76 0.36
C SER A 105 -4.89 5.64 -0.61
N SER A 106 -3.58 5.41 -0.75
CA SER A 106 -2.75 6.04 -1.77
C SER A 106 -2.82 5.35 -3.14
N VAL A 107 -3.63 4.29 -3.28
CA VAL A 107 -3.74 3.51 -4.51
C VAL A 107 -4.37 4.35 -5.62
N LYS A 108 -3.66 4.46 -6.75
CA LYS A 108 -4.20 5.06 -7.97
C LYS A 108 -5.10 4.05 -8.68
N VAL A 109 -6.32 4.44 -8.99
CA VAL A 109 -7.24 3.59 -9.77
C VAL A 109 -7.27 4.06 -11.22
N MET A 110 -6.84 3.19 -12.13
CA MET A 110 -6.78 3.42 -13.58
C MET A 110 -7.74 2.49 -14.32
N GLY A 111 -7.99 2.79 -15.59
CA GLY A 111 -8.58 1.82 -16.53
C GLY A 111 -7.52 1.24 -17.47
N MET A 112 -7.80 0.13 -18.12
CA MET A 112 -7.08 -0.32 -19.33
C MET A 112 -8.06 -0.45 -20.49
N ILE A 113 -7.69 0.09 -21.66
CA ILE A 113 -8.44 -0.07 -22.90
C ILE A 113 -7.73 -1.02 -23.85
N GLY A 114 -8.51 -1.83 -24.57
CA GLY A 114 -7.99 -2.78 -25.56
C GLY A 114 -7.76 -4.16 -24.99
N GLY A 115 -6.49 -4.60 -24.99
CA GLY A 115 -6.07 -5.97 -24.72
C GLY A 115 -6.35 -6.92 -25.89
N ALA A 116 -6.41 -8.22 -25.58
CA ALA A 116 -6.51 -9.29 -26.57
C ALA A 116 -7.74 -9.20 -27.50
N ALA A 117 -8.85 -8.63 -27.04
CA ALA A 117 -10.04 -8.44 -27.87
C ALA A 117 -9.82 -7.28 -28.87
N PRO A 118 -9.83 -7.54 -30.19
CA PRO A 118 -9.52 -6.52 -31.17
C PRO A 118 -10.66 -5.53 -31.35
N GLY A 119 -10.34 -4.28 -31.68
CA GLY A 119 -11.34 -3.32 -32.11
C GLY A 119 -11.05 -1.88 -31.68
N SER A 120 -10.47 -1.70 -30.50
CA SER A 120 -10.31 -0.36 -29.92
C SER A 120 -9.35 0.54 -30.68
N PHE A 121 -8.33 -0.03 -31.32
CA PHE A 121 -7.21 0.71 -31.92
C PHE A 121 -7.13 0.64 -33.46
N ASN A 122 -8.21 0.27 -34.14
CA ASN A 122 -8.20 0.13 -35.60
C ASN A 122 -8.68 1.40 -36.34
N THR A 123 -8.63 1.36 -37.68
CA THR A 123 -8.97 2.50 -38.55
C THR A 123 -10.46 2.85 -38.58
N GLN A 124 -11.30 2.01 -37.99
CA GLN A 124 -12.72 2.27 -37.79
C GLN A 124 -13.00 2.97 -36.45
N THR A 125 -12.05 2.94 -35.51
CA THR A 125 -12.15 3.50 -34.15
C THR A 125 -11.06 4.53 -33.86
N LEU A 126 -10.14 4.29 -32.91
CA LEU A 126 -9.17 5.29 -32.44
C LEU A 126 -8.04 5.58 -33.44
N ASP A 127 -7.78 4.71 -34.41
CA ASP A 127 -6.85 4.98 -35.51
C ASP A 127 -7.55 5.53 -36.76
N GLY A 128 -8.85 5.83 -36.65
CA GLY A 128 -9.65 6.36 -37.75
C GLY A 128 -9.35 7.82 -38.11
N ASN A 129 -10.14 8.33 -39.05
CA ASN A 129 -10.12 9.75 -39.42
C ASN A 129 -10.57 10.65 -38.25
N ALA A 130 -10.45 11.97 -38.42
CA ALA A 130 -10.77 12.93 -37.34
C ALA A 130 -12.20 12.78 -36.79
N THR A 131 -13.19 12.47 -37.62
CA THR A 131 -14.58 12.29 -37.19
C THR A 131 -14.74 11.01 -36.36
N SER A 132 -14.24 9.89 -36.86
CA SER A 132 -14.28 8.61 -36.12
C SER A 132 -13.52 8.74 -34.80
N PHE A 133 -12.31 9.31 -34.84
CA PHE A 133 -11.51 9.55 -33.64
C PHE A 133 -12.28 10.38 -32.63
N ALA A 134 -12.81 11.55 -33.01
CA ALA A 134 -13.55 12.43 -32.10
C ALA A 134 -14.75 11.72 -31.45
N GLN A 135 -15.47 10.90 -32.20
CA GLN A 135 -16.59 10.12 -31.68
C GLN A 135 -16.15 9.13 -30.60
N TYR A 136 -15.21 8.25 -30.92
CA TYR A 136 -14.83 7.15 -30.03
C TYR A 136 -13.92 7.60 -28.88
N TYR A 137 -13.03 8.56 -29.13
CA TYR A 137 -12.29 9.23 -28.07
C TYR A 137 -13.24 9.94 -27.11
N GLY A 138 -14.27 10.63 -27.62
CA GLY A 138 -15.28 11.28 -26.80
C GLY A 138 -15.94 10.31 -25.81
N GLN A 139 -16.33 9.12 -26.28
CA GLN A 139 -16.89 8.08 -25.41
C GLN A 139 -15.89 7.62 -24.32
N LEU A 140 -14.63 7.39 -24.70
CA LEU A 140 -13.59 7.01 -23.74
C LEU A 140 -13.35 8.10 -22.68
N ARG A 141 -13.22 9.35 -23.11
CA ARG A 141 -13.05 10.50 -22.24
C ARG A 141 -14.21 10.60 -21.24
N ASP A 142 -15.44 10.42 -21.71
CA ASP A 142 -16.63 10.49 -20.86
C ASP A 142 -16.65 9.34 -19.84
N VAL A 143 -16.20 8.13 -20.20
CA VAL A 143 -15.99 7.01 -19.25
C VAL A 143 -14.95 7.37 -18.19
N ILE A 144 -13.79 7.89 -18.59
CA ILE A 144 -12.72 8.30 -17.66
C ILE A 144 -13.28 9.31 -16.64
N SER A 145 -13.97 10.35 -17.11
CA SER A 145 -14.56 11.37 -16.24
C SER A 145 -15.69 10.82 -15.35
N THR A 146 -16.58 10.00 -15.88
CA THR A 146 -17.76 9.48 -15.15
C THR A 146 -17.35 8.61 -13.97
N TYR A 147 -16.35 7.75 -14.16
CA TYR A 147 -15.89 6.85 -13.10
C TYR A 147 -14.70 7.41 -12.30
N GLY A 148 -14.18 8.56 -12.71
CA GLY A 148 -13.06 9.27 -12.07
C GLY A 148 -11.76 8.47 -12.09
N LEU A 149 -11.48 7.80 -13.20
CA LEU A 149 -10.23 7.08 -13.39
C LEU A 149 -9.07 8.08 -13.36
N GLN A 150 -8.00 7.76 -12.64
CA GLN A 150 -6.82 8.62 -12.47
C GLN A 150 -5.75 8.38 -13.56
N GLY A 151 -6.02 7.44 -14.46
CA GLY A 151 -5.14 7.11 -15.56
C GLY A 151 -5.77 6.10 -16.52
N MET A 152 -5.11 5.90 -17.65
CA MET A 152 -5.47 4.93 -18.66
C MET A 152 -4.23 4.19 -19.16
N ASP A 153 -4.28 2.87 -19.07
CA ASP A 153 -3.35 1.96 -19.72
C ASP A 153 -3.83 1.64 -21.14
N LEU A 154 -2.98 1.89 -22.13
CA LEU A 154 -3.24 1.64 -23.53
C LEU A 154 -2.61 0.29 -23.91
N ASP A 155 -3.36 -0.79 -23.71
CA ASP A 155 -2.89 -2.15 -23.99
C ASP A 155 -3.17 -2.53 -25.46
N VAL A 156 -2.25 -2.13 -26.33
CA VAL A 156 -2.41 -2.23 -27.79
C VAL A 156 -1.89 -3.58 -28.29
N GLU A 157 -2.76 -4.59 -28.37
CA GLU A 157 -2.43 -5.93 -28.88
C GLU A 157 -2.85 -6.18 -30.34
N GLN A 158 -3.07 -5.11 -31.10
CA GLN A 158 -3.28 -5.14 -32.54
C GLN A 158 -2.53 -3.99 -33.21
N SER A 159 -2.24 -4.13 -34.50
CA SER A 159 -1.56 -3.07 -35.26
C SER A 159 -2.35 -1.75 -35.24
N MET A 160 -1.73 -0.70 -34.69
CA MET A 160 -2.19 0.68 -34.69
C MET A 160 -1.10 1.56 -35.33
N SER A 161 -1.49 2.59 -36.08
CA SER A 161 -0.50 3.50 -36.68
C SER A 161 0.25 4.33 -35.61
N GLN A 162 1.52 4.67 -35.90
CA GLN A 162 2.32 5.57 -35.05
C GLN A 162 1.60 6.90 -34.81
N ALA A 163 0.99 7.46 -35.87
CA ALA A 163 0.26 8.72 -35.79
C ALA A 163 -1.00 8.61 -34.91
N GLY A 164 -1.69 7.47 -34.96
CA GLY A 164 -2.87 7.19 -34.15
C GLY A 164 -2.56 7.15 -32.65
N ILE A 165 -1.56 6.35 -32.25
CA ILE A 165 -1.19 6.23 -30.83
C ILE A 165 -0.63 7.56 -30.29
N THR A 166 0.21 8.26 -31.05
CA THR A 166 0.72 9.59 -30.66
C THR A 166 -0.42 10.60 -30.53
N ARG A 167 -1.42 10.58 -31.41
CA ARG A 167 -2.60 11.43 -31.31
C ARG A 167 -3.41 11.12 -30.05
N LEU A 168 -3.63 9.84 -29.74
CA LEU A 168 -4.39 9.42 -28.56
C LEU A 168 -3.74 9.88 -27.26
N ILE A 169 -2.43 9.67 -27.11
CA ILE A 169 -1.68 10.07 -25.92
C ILE A 169 -1.72 11.59 -25.74
N LYS A 170 -1.44 12.35 -26.80
CA LYS A 170 -1.50 13.82 -26.75
C LYS A 170 -2.89 14.33 -26.38
N GLN A 171 -3.94 13.71 -26.90
CA GLN A 171 -5.31 14.12 -26.60
C GLN A 171 -5.68 13.80 -25.14
N LEU A 172 -5.31 12.62 -24.62
CA LEU A 172 -5.50 12.28 -23.19
C LEU A 172 -4.75 13.26 -22.29
N TYR A 173 -3.47 13.52 -22.59
CA TYR A 173 -2.64 14.43 -21.81
C TYR A 173 -3.19 15.87 -21.84
N ALA A 174 -3.67 16.34 -22.99
CA ALA A 174 -4.27 17.66 -23.13
C ALA A 174 -5.58 17.81 -22.36
N ASP A 175 -6.44 16.79 -22.37
CA ASP A 175 -7.78 16.86 -21.75
C ASP A 175 -7.74 16.65 -20.23
N PHE A 176 -6.85 15.79 -19.72
CA PHE A 176 -6.79 15.41 -18.30
C PHE A 176 -5.61 16.01 -17.53
N GLY A 177 -4.63 16.59 -18.24
CA GLY A 177 -3.49 17.28 -17.64
C GLY A 177 -2.36 16.35 -17.19
N PRO A 178 -1.26 16.94 -16.65
CA PRO A 178 -0.02 16.23 -16.36
C PRO A 178 -0.10 15.20 -15.23
N ASP A 179 -1.13 15.27 -14.38
CA ASP A 179 -1.32 14.33 -13.26
C ASP A 179 -2.08 13.07 -13.69
N PHE A 180 -2.63 13.05 -14.92
CA PHE A 180 -3.30 11.88 -15.47
C PHE A 180 -2.28 10.85 -15.92
N ILE A 181 -2.40 9.63 -15.39
CA ILE A 181 -1.39 8.59 -15.59
C ILE A 181 -1.67 7.89 -16.92
N ILE A 182 -0.80 8.08 -17.91
CA ILE A 182 -0.87 7.34 -19.18
C ILE A 182 0.22 6.27 -19.17
N THR A 183 -0.17 5.02 -19.39
CA THR A 183 0.74 3.88 -19.50
C THR A 183 0.44 3.08 -20.76
N LEU A 184 1.37 2.22 -21.13
CA LEU A 184 1.16 1.23 -22.19
C LEU A 184 1.62 -0.14 -21.68
N ALA A 185 1.13 -1.21 -22.29
CA ALA A 185 1.48 -2.59 -21.94
C ALA A 185 2.23 -3.32 -23.08
N PRO A 186 3.43 -2.86 -23.48
CA PRO A 186 4.22 -3.54 -24.50
C PRO A 186 4.56 -4.96 -24.07
N VAL A 187 4.49 -5.91 -25.00
CA VAL A 187 5.24 -7.16 -24.85
C VAL A 187 6.73 -6.86 -24.72
N ALA A 188 7.46 -7.57 -23.85
CA ALA A 188 8.82 -7.14 -23.50
C ALA A 188 9.77 -7.05 -24.71
N THR A 189 9.68 -7.98 -25.66
CA THR A 189 10.43 -7.89 -26.92
C THR A 189 10.12 -6.65 -27.77
N ALA A 190 8.97 -6.00 -27.62
CA ALA A 190 8.67 -4.76 -28.35
C ALA A 190 9.53 -3.57 -27.88
N LEU A 191 10.14 -3.70 -26.70
CA LEU A 191 11.09 -2.74 -26.13
C LEU A 191 12.54 -3.11 -26.44
N GLU A 192 12.80 -4.33 -26.93
CA GLU A 192 14.13 -4.79 -27.32
C GLU A 192 14.48 -4.38 -28.77
N GLN A 193 15.78 -4.31 -29.06
CA GLN A 193 16.25 -4.03 -30.41
C GLN A 193 15.85 -5.18 -31.36
N ASN A 194 15.07 -4.87 -32.40
CA ASN A 194 14.55 -5.84 -33.39
C ASN A 194 13.68 -6.97 -32.80
N GLY A 195 13.10 -6.79 -31.62
CA GLY A 195 12.22 -7.80 -31.02
C GLY A 195 10.80 -7.80 -31.60
N GLY A 196 10.03 -8.84 -31.27
CA GLY A 196 8.64 -8.99 -31.72
C GLY A 196 7.70 -8.01 -31.04
N ASN A 197 6.65 -7.59 -31.75
CA ASN A 197 5.70 -6.57 -31.30
C ASN A 197 4.28 -6.90 -31.75
N LEU A 198 3.29 -6.63 -30.89
CA LEU A 198 1.86 -6.78 -31.18
C LEU A 198 1.21 -5.48 -31.69
N SER A 199 1.76 -4.33 -31.32
CA SER A 199 1.09 -3.03 -31.41
C SER A 199 1.22 -2.34 -32.78
N GLY A 200 2.06 -2.86 -33.68
CA GLY A 200 2.29 -2.32 -35.02
C GLY A 200 3.18 -1.07 -35.07
N PHE A 201 2.95 -0.08 -34.20
CA PHE A 201 3.82 1.09 -34.04
C PHE A 201 5.12 0.75 -33.30
N ASP A 202 6.13 1.59 -33.48
CA ASP A 202 7.42 1.44 -32.80
C ASP A 202 7.42 2.18 -31.45
N TYR A 203 7.72 1.46 -30.36
CA TYR A 203 7.73 2.01 -29.00
C TYR A 203 8.87 3.02 -28.79
N GLY A 204 10.04 2.81 -29.40
CA GLY A 204 11.15 3.76 -29.30
C GLY A 204 10.85 5.10 -29.99
N ALA A 205 10.22 5.05 -31.16
CA ALA A 205 9.72 6.23 -31.85
C ALA A 205 8.60 6.92 -31.07
N LEU A 206 7.78 6.16 -30.33
CA LEU A 206 6.74 6.72 -29.47
C LEU A 206 7.34 7.45 -28.26
N GLU A 207 8.27 6.80 -27.55
CA GLU A 207 9.00 7.40 -26.42
C GLU A 207 9.74 8.68 -26.84
N ALA A 208 10.40 8.66 -28.00
CA ALA A 208 11.07 9.84 -28.54
C ALA A 208 10.10 10.99 -28.87
N ALA A 209 8.83 10.69 -29.20
CA ALA A 209 7.85 11.69 -29.60
C ALA A 209 7.03 12.27 -28.44
N VAL A 210 6.68 11.43 -27.46
CA VAL A 210 5.74 11.76 -26.37
C VAL A 210 6.09 11.07 -25.05
N GLY A 211 7.34 10.65 -24.85
CA GLY A 211 7.76 9.91 -23.65
C GLY A 211 7.53 10.67 -22.33
N ASP A 212 7.58 12.01 -22.36
CA ASP A 212 7.28 12.87 -21.21
C ASP A 212 5.79 12.86 -20.80
N GLU A 213 4.92 12.38 -21.69
CA GLU A 213 3.47 12.22 -21.47
C GLU A 213 3.13 10.79 -21.01
N ILE A 214 4.11 9.87 -21.01
CA ILE A 214 3.96 8.46 -20.63
C ILE A 214 4.66 8.22 -19.29
N ALA A 215 3.89 7.77 -18.29
CA ALA A 215 4.39 7.57 -16.94
C ALA A 215 5.34 6.36 -16.85
N PHE A 216 4.91 5.21 -17.38
CA PHE A 216 5.68 3.96 -17.40
C PHE A 216 5.08 2.94 -18.38
N TYR A 217 5.79 1.84 -18.56
CA TYR A 217 5.45 0.71 -19.42
C TYR A 217 5.25 -0.55 -18.58
N ASN A 218 4.07 -1.15 -18.70
CA ASN A 218 3.72 -2.46 -18.15
C ASN A 218 4.32 -3.56 -19.05
N GLY A 219 5.65 -3.75 -18.99
CA GLY A 219 6.36 -4.69 -19.83
C GLY A 219 5.91 -6.14 -19.59
N GLN A 220 5.34 -6.80 -20.61
CA GLN A 220 4.85 -8.16 -20.48
C GLN A 220 6.00 -9.17 -20.66
N PHE A 221 6.64 -9.59 -19.57
CA PHE A 221 7.74 -10.58 -19.56
C PHE A 221 7.21 -12.02 -19.45
N TYR A 222 6.28 -12.36 -20.33
CA TYR A 222 5.61 -13.66 -20.38
C TYR A 222 5.10 -13.97 -21.79
N ASN A 223 4.37 -15.08 -21.97
CA ASN A 223 3.81 -15.51 -23.26
C ASN A 223 4.83 -15.66 -24.41
N GLY A 224 6.10 -15.91 -24.07
CA GLY A 224 7.19 -16.06 -25.04
C GLY A 224 7.83 -14.74 -25.49
N PHE A 225 7.37 -13.60 -24.97
CA PHE A 225 7.92 -12.28 -25.31
C PHE A 225 8.98 -11.78 -24.34
N GLY A 226 9.33 -12.57 -23.32
CA GLY A 226 10.33 -12.24 -22.31
C GLY A 226 10.20 -13.17 -21.11
N SER A 227 11.16 -13.11 -20.18
CA SER A 227 11.10 -13.84 -18.91
C SER A 227 11.89 -13.13 -17.82
N MET A 228 11.34 -13.14 -16.60
CA MET A 228 12.02 -12.69 -15.39
C MET A 228 12.72 -13.84 -14.62
N ALA A 229 12.87 -15.01 -15.25
CA ALA A 229 13.61 -16.14 -14.65
C ALA A 229 15.11 -15.83 -14.43
N ASN A 230 15.62 -14.83 -15.15
CA ASN A 230 16.91 -14.19 -14.97
C ASN A 230 16.80 -12.74 -15.50
N THR A 231 17.91 -11.99 -15.51
CA THR A 231 17.91 -10.56 -15.86
C THR A 231 17.92 -10.29 -17.36
N ALA A 232 18.24 -11.27 -18.21
CA ALA A 232 18.66 -11.03 -19.59
C ALA A 232 17.64 -10.26 -20.46
N ALA A 233 16.34 -10.55 -20.34
CA ALA A 233 15.31 -9.83 -21.10
C ALA A 233 15.19 -8.37 -20.62
N PHE A 234 15.22 -8.14 -19.32
CA PHE A 234 15.19 -6.79 -18.76
C PHE A 234 16.48 -6.02 -19.13
N ASP A 235 17.64 -6.68 -19.07
CA ASP A 235 18.92 -6.10 -19.47
C ASP A 235 18.93 -5.72 -20.95
N ALA A 236 18.30 -6.53 -21.82
CA ALA A 236 18.14 -6.22 -23.25
C ALA A 236 17.26 -5.00 -23.50
N VAL A 237 16.19 -4.82 -22.71
CA VAL A 237 15.36 -3.61 -22.72
C VAL A 237 16.19 -2.40 -22.31
N VAL A 238 16.90 -2.45 -21.17
CA VAL A 238 17.73 -1.33 -20.70
C VAL A 238 18.87 -1.01 -21.69
N ALA A 239 19.50 -2.03 -22.28
CA ALA A 239 20.53 -1.87 -23.31
C ALA A 239 20.02 -1.19 -24.59
N ASN A 240 18.71 -1.27 -24.87
CA ASN A 240 18.06 -0.55 -25.97
C ASN A 240 17.69 0.91 -25.60
N GLY A 241 18.13 1.39 -24.43
CA GLY A 241 18.02 2.80 -24.03
C GLY A 241 16.82 3.14 -23.15
N TRP A 242 16.07 2.14 -22.68
CA TRP A 242 14.93 2.37 -21.78
C TRP A 242 15.37 2.63 -20.35
N ALA A 243 14.80 3.66 -19.73
CA ALA A 243 15.03 3.98 -18.33
C ALA A 243 14.43 2.88 -17.42
N PRO A 244 15.22 2.20 -16.56
CA PRO A 244 14.74 1.10 -15.71
C PRO A 244 13.52 1.47 -14.85
N GLU A 245 13.45 2.71 -14.38
CA GLU A 245 12.36 3.26 -13.56
C GLU A 245 11.02 3.43 -14.32
N LYS A 246 11.04 3.41 -15.66
CA LYS A 246 9.85 3.41 -16.50
C LYS A 246 9.40 2.01 -16.89
N ILE A 247 10.14 0.95 -16.56
CA ILE A 247 9.79 -0.43 -16.96
C ILE A 247 9.33 -1.24 -15.75
N LEU A 248 8.07 -1.70 -15.80
CA LEU A 248 7.56 -2.67 -14.83
C LEU A 248 7.80 -4.09 -15.34
N ALA A 249 8.31 -4.95 -14.46
CA ALA A 249 8.50 -6.37 -14.71
C ALA A 249 7.15 -7.10 -14.59
N GLY A 250 6.37 -7.12 -15.67
CA GLY A 250 5.06 -7.76 -15.68
C GLY A 250 5.10 -9.27 -15.68
N GLN A 251 4.31 -9.89 -14.80
CA GLN A 251 4.22 -11.34 -14.59
C GLN A 251 2.77 -11.84 -14.64
N PRO A 252 2.53 -13.07 -15.16
CA PRO A 252 1.27 -13.76 -14.90
C PRO A 252 1.22 -14.10 -13.40
N THR A 253 0.07 -13.91 -12.77
CA THR A 253 -0.11 -14.18 -11.32
C THR A 253 -0.47 -15.64 -11.06
N SER A 254 -0.98 -16.34 -12.07
CA SER A 254 -1.25 -17.77 -12.08
C SER A 254 -0.70 -18.41 -13.37
N SER A 255 -0.33 -19.69 -13.30
CA SER A 255 0.02 -20.48 -14.48
C SER A 255 -1.14 -20.66 -15.47
N ALA A 256 -2.36 -20.31 -15.07
CA ALA A 256 -3.55 -20.34 -15.91
C ALA A 256 -3.71 -19.09 -16.79
N ASP A 257 -3.05 -17.98 -16.45
CA ASP A 257 -3.25 -16.67 -17.12
C ASP A 257 -2.33 -16.48 -18.33
N GLY A 258 -1.38 -17.39 -18.51
CA GLY A 258 -0.40 -17.35 -19.59
C GLY A 258 0.77 -18.30 -19.34
N SER A 259 1.63 -18.41 -20.34
CA SER A 259 2.91 -19.11 -20.20
C SER A 259 3.98 -18.18 -19.64
N GLY A 260 5.02 -18.74 -19.00
CA GLY A 260 6.10 -17.94 -18.42
C GLY A 260 5.91 -17.60 -16.94
N PHE A 261 4.94 -18.22 -16.25
CA PHE A 261 4.87 -18.20 -14.79
C PHE A 261 6.13 -18.80 -14.17
N ILE A 262 6.72 -18.09 -13.20
CA ILE A 262 7.97 -18.48 -12.52
C ILE A 262 7.79 -18.50 -10.99
N PRO A 263 8.60 -19.28 -10.24
CA PRO A 263 8.60 -19.22 -8.79
C PRO A 263 8.97 -17.83 -8.26
N TYR A 264 8.29 -17.36 -7.21
CA TYR A 264 8.55 -16.04 -6.63
C TYR A 264 9.96 -15.90 -6.01
N SER A 265 10.58 -17.00 -5.58
CA SER A 265 11.98 -16.99 -5.16
C SER A 265 12.93 -16.67 -6.31
N THR A 266 12.64 -17.17 -7.52
CA THR A 266 13.37 -16.84 -8.74
C THR A 266 13.15 -15.38 -9.12
N LEU A 267 11.89 -14.91 -9.13
CA LEU A 267 11.58 -13.50 -9.39
C LEU A 267 12.32 -12.59 -8.40
N ASN A 268 12.27 -12.87 -7.10
CA ASN A 268 12.99 -12.12 -6.07
C ASN A 268 14.50 -12.04 -6.34
N ALA A 269 15.14 -13.17 -6.68
CA ALA A 269 16.55 -13.20 -6.99
C ALA A 269 16.90 -12.36 -8.23
N THR A 270 16.04 -12.36 -9.25
CA THR A 270 16.20 -11.49 -10.43
C THR A 270 16.04 -10.02 -10.06
N ILE A 271 15.00 -9.65 -9.32
CA ILE A 271 14.73 -8.27 -8.90
C ILE A 271 15.87 -7.71 -8.04
N ILE A 272 16.44 -8.50 -7.13
CA ILE A 272 17.63 -8.11 -6.34
C ILE A 272 18.82 -7.78 -7.25
N LYS A 273 19.06 -8.60 -8.28
CA LYS A 273 20.16 -8.35 -9.23
C LYS A 273 19.92 -7.08 -10.05
N LEU A 274 18.72 -6.92 -10.61
CA LEU A 274 18.36 -5.72 -11.37
C LEU A 274 18.49 -4.46 -10.52
N ARG A 275 18.04 -4.49 -9.26
CA ARG A 275 18.17 -3.34 -8.36
C ARG A 275 19.62 -3.06 -7.96
N SER A 276 20.43 -4.11 -7.84
CA SER A 276 21.87 -3.95 -7.59
C SER A 276 22.62 -3.33 -8.77
N GLU A 277 22.14 -3.53 -10.00
CA GLU A 277 22.77 -3.01 -11.22
C GLU A 277 22.25 -1.62 -11.59
N TYR A 278 20.94 -1.41 -11.50
CA TYR A 278 20.25 -0.25 -12.05
C TYR A 278 19.67 0.71 -11.00
N GLY A 279 19.71 0.37 -9.71
CA GLY A 279 19.05 1.15 -8.66
C GLY A 279 17.60 0.72 -8.45
N GLU A 280 16.63 1.64 -8.49
CA GLU A 280 15.21 1.22 -8.51
C GLU A 280 14.79 0.88 -9.93
N ILE A 281 13.96 -0.16 -10.05
CA ILE A 281 13.23 -0.44 -11.30
C ILE A 281 11.81 0.12 -11.19
N GLY A 282 11.10 0.21 -12.31
CA GLY A 282 9.75 0.76 -12.35
C GLY A 282 8.76 0.02 -11.46
N GLY A 283 8.95 -1.29 -11.26
CA GLY A 283 8.19 -2.10 -10.32
C GLY A 283 7.79 -3.46 -10.88
N ILE A 284 6.70 -4.01 -10.35
CA ILE A 284 6.08 -5.26 -10.81
C ILE A 284 4.60 -4.97 -11.09
N MET A 285 4.10 -5.50 -12.22
CA MET A 285 2.67 -5.62 -12.47
C MET A 285 2.26 -7.10 -12.48
N GLY A 286 1.00 -7.39 -12.15
CA GLY A 286 0.42 -8.73 -12.16
C GLY A 286 -0.82 -8.85 -13.05
N TRP A 287 -0.78 -9.81 -13.99
CA TRP A 287 -1.92 -10.23 -14.82
C TRP A 287 -2.39 -11.64 -14.39
N GLU A 288 -3.49 -11.83 -13.67
CA GLU A 288 -4.39 -10.82 -13.09
C GLU A 288 -4.86 -11.19 -11.66
N TYR A 289 -5.67 -10.37 -11.01
CA TYR A 289 -5.95 -10.52 -9.58
C TYR A 289 -6.63 -11.84 -9.17
N PHE A 290 -7.80 -12.15 -9.73
CA PHE A 290 -8.82 -12.99 -9.07
C PHE A 290 -8.41 -14.42 -8.70
N ASN A 291 -7.43 -15.00 -9.40
CA ASN A 291 -6.94 -16.37 -9.24
C ASN A 291 -5.45 -16.43 -8.90
N SER A 292 -4.89 -15.29 -8.49
CA SER A 292 -3.48 -15.11 -8.20
C SER A 292 -2.95 -16.16 -7.22
N GLN A 293 -1.86 -16.84 -7.57
CA GLN A 293 -1.22 -17.81 -6.68
C GLN A 293 -0.39 -17.08 -5.60
N PRO A 294 -0.21 -17.66 -4.38
CA PRO A 294 -0.58 -19.02 -4.00
C PRO A 294 -2.02 -19.19 -3.50
N GLY A 295 -2.69 -18.14 -3.04
CA GLY A 295 -4.04 -18.20 -2.48
C GLY A 295 -5.15 -18.54 -3.48
N GLY A 296 -4.88 -18.43 -4.78
CA GLY A 296 -5.80 -18.80 -5.85
C GLY A 296 -7.09 -17.99 -5.80
N LEU A 297 -8.22 -18.67 -6.01
CA LEU A 297 -9.54 -18.03 -5.96
C LEU A 297 -9.99 -17.63 -4.55
N ALA A 298 -9.43 -18.26 -3.51
CA ALA A 298 -9.86 -18.04 -2.14
C ALA A 298 -9.19 -16.82 -1.51
N GLU A 299 -7.88 -16.69 -1.71
CA GLU A 299 -7.06 -15.63 -1.11
C GLU A 299 -6.14 -14.96 -2.15
N PRO A 300 -6.69 -14.42 -3.26
CA PRO A 300 -5.89 -13.88 -4.37
C PRO A 300 -4.95 -12.73 -3.98
N TRP A 301 -5.23 -12.03 -2.88
CA TRP A 301 -4.38 -10.95 -2.36
C TRP A 301 -3.02 -11.43 -1.84
N GLU A 302 -2.84 -12.72 -1.56
CA GLU A 302 -1.55 -13.25 -1.10
C GLU A 302 -0.42 -12.96 -2.10
N TRP A 303 -0.70 -12.98 -3.41
CA TRP A 303 0.28 -12.59 -4.42
C TRP A 303 0.85 -11.20 -4.18
N ALA A 304 -0.02 -10.23 -3.87
CA ALA A 304 0.40 -8.86 -3.60
C ALA A 304 1.22 -8.75 -2.31
N GLN A 305 1.02 -9.63 -1.33
CA GLN A 305 1.87 -9.72 -0.14
C GLN A 305 3.27 -10.23 -0.51
N TYR A 306 3.38 -11.27 -1.34
CA TYR A 306 4.66 -11.76 -1.83
C TYR A 306 5.41 -10.69 -2.64
N MET A 307 4.72 -10.00 -3.55
CA MET A 307 5.34 -8.94 -4.35
C MET A 307 5.75 -7.74 -3.48
N THR A 308 4.94 -7.39 -2.47
CA THR A 308 5.31 -6.36 -1.50
C THR A 308 6.56 -6.75 -0.73
N ALA A 309 6.70 -8.01 -0.32
CA ALA A 309 7.90 -8.48 0.37
C ALA A 309 9.16 -8.42 -0.51
N ILE A 310 9.02 -8.67 -1.81
CA ILE A 310 10.13 -8.54 -2.80
C ILE A 310 10.52 -7.07 -2.99
N LEU A 311 9.53 -6.19 -3.18
CA LEU A 311 9.75 -4.80 -3.55
C LEU A 311 10.13 -3.93 -2.34
N ARG A 312 9.43 -4.14 -1.23
CA ARG A 312 9.47 -3.30 -0.02
C ARG A 312 9.58 -4.17 1.24
N PRO A 313 10.70 -4.89 1.43
CA PRO A 313 10.92 -5.63 2.66
C PRO A 313 10.78 -4.66 3.85
N ASN A 314 9.88 -4.98 4.79
CA ASN A 314 9.53 -4.20 6.00
C ASN A 314 8.45 -3.11 5.88
N SER A 315 7.71 -2.99 4.77
CA SER A 315 6.57 -2.06 4.68
C SER A 315 5.24 -2.69 5.11
N SER A 316 4.43 -1.92 5.85
CA SER A 316 3.01 -2.22 6.09
C SER A 316 2.17 -0.97 5.83
N VAL A 317 1.06 -1.12 5.11
CA VAL A 317 0.10 -0.04 4.87
C VAL A 317 -1.01 -0.12 5.92
N ALA A 318 -1.46 1.04 6.37
CA ALA A 318 -2.56 1.19 7.32
C ALA A 318 -3.76 1.82 6.63
N LEU A 319 -4.93 1.19 6.73
CA LEU A 319 -6.19 1.70 6.20
C LEU A 319 -7.13 2.13 7.34
N THR A 320 -7.94 3.16 7.08
CA THR A 320 -9.10 3.53 7.90
C THR A 320 -10.38 3.39 7.07
N ILE A 321 -11.27 2.46 7.41
CA ILE A 321 -12.61 2.31 6.82
C ILE A 321 -13.66 2.81 7.83
N THR A 322 -14.61 3.62 7.38
CA THR A 322 -15.71 4.13 8.22
C THR A 322 -16.94 3.22 8.20
N LYS A 323 -17.83 3.36 9.19
CA LYS A 323 -19.08 2.57 9.29
C LYS A 323 -20.02 2.83 8.12
N GLU A 324 -20.09 4.07 7.67
CA GLU A 324 -20.89 4.51 6.52
C GLU A 324 -20.38 3.87 5.22
N THR A 325 -19.04 3.78 5.05
CA THR A 325 -18.42 3.08 3.92
C THR A 325 -18.80 1.59 3.90
N ALA A 326 -18.75 0.92 5.05
CA ALA A 326 -19.09 -0.50 5.15
C ALA A 326 -20.55 -0.80 4.74
N TYR A 327 -21.52 0.01 5.19
CA TYR A 327 -22.93 -0.15 4.78
C TYR A 327 -23.14 0.11 3.29
N GLY A 328 -22.46 1.13 2.73
CA GLY A 328 -22.53 1.43 1.29
C GLY A 328 -22.01 0.28 0.42
N LEU A 329 -20.91 -0.36 0.86
CA LEU A 329 -20.33 -1.52 0.18
C LEU A 329 -21.26 -2.73 0.18
N GLU A 330 -21.90 -3.04 1.31
CA GLU A 330 -22.86 -4.15 1.38
C GLU A 330 -24.08 -3.91 0.46
N ALA A 331 -24.59 -2.68 0.39
CA ALA A 331 -25.68 -2.32 -0.50
C ALA A 331 -25.28 -2.45 -1.98
N ALA A 332 -24.07 -2.01 -2.35
CA ALA A 332 -23.54 -2.14 -3.70
C ALA A 332 -23.36 -3.62 -4.11
N TRP A 333 -22.84 -4.45 -3.20
CA TRP A 333 -22.72 -5.89 -3.39
C TRP A 333 -24.06 -6.55 -3.72
N ARG A 334 -25.11 -6.23 -2.96
CA ARG A 334 -26.47 -6.75 -3.20
C ARG A 334 -27.02 -6.34 -4.57
N SER A 335 -26.73 -5.12 -5.02
CA SER A 335 -27.11 -4.63 -6.36
C SER A 335 -26.44 -5.44 -7.47
N SER A 336 -25.12 -5.60 -7.40
CA SER A 336 -24.34 -6.36 -8.41
C SER A 336 -24.79 -7.80 -8.56
N VAL A 337 -24.95 -8.53 -7.44
CA VAL A 337 -25.38 -9.95 -7.50
C VAL A 337 -26.77 -10.08 -8.11
N SER A 338 -27.69 -9.16 -7.78
CA SER A 338 -29.05 -9.16 -8.33
C SER A 338 -29.05 -8.93 -9.84
N ALA A 339 -28.20 -8.02 -10.33
CA ALA A 339 -28.07 -7.73 -11.75
C ALA A 339 -27.42 -8.87 -12.54
N ALA A 340 -26.44 -9.58 -11.95
CA ALA A 340 -25.77 -10.71 -12.59
C ALA A 340 -26.61 -12.00 -12.63
N GLY A 341 -27.52 -12.20 -11.67
CA GLY A 341 -28.39 -13.39 -11.59
C GLY A 341 -29.57 -13.44 -12.58
N GLY A 342 -29.76 -12.40 -13.39
CA GLY A 342 -30.91 -12.23 -14.30
C GLY A 342 -30.98 -13.20 -15.49
N ASP A 343 -29.88 -13.91 -15.82
CA ASP A 343 -29.82 -14.84 -16.96
C ASP A 343 -30.30 -16.27 -16.64
N GLY A 344 -30.88 -16.54 -15.46
CA GLY A 344 -31.47 -17.86 -15.23
C GLY A 344 -32.07 -18.21 -13.87
N MET A 345 -32.08 -17.32 -12.86
CA MET A 345 -32.57 -17.68 -11.53
C MET A 345 -33.51 -16.62 -10.95
N ALA A 346 -34.68 -16.45 -11.56
CA ALA A 346 -35.78 -15.75 -10.91
C ALA A 346 -36.41 -16.68 -9.84
N GLY A 347 -36.09 -16.47 -8.56
CA GLY A 347 -36.97 -16.93 -7.48
C GLY A 347 -36.36 -17.57 -6.24
N GLU A 348 -35.03 -17.70 -6.10
CA GLU A 348 -34.44 -18.13 -4.83
C GLU A 348 -33.81 -16.94 -4.10
N THR A 349 -34.32 -16.67 -2.89
CA THR A 349 -33.74 -15.77 -1.89
C THR A 349 -32.21 -15.87 -1.89
N LEU A 350 -31.52 -14.77 -2.18
CA LEU A 350 -30.05 -14.65 -2.14
C LEU A 350 -29.52 -15.17 -0.80
N LYS A 351 -29.10 -16.44 -0.77
CA LYS A 351 -28.44 -17.09 0.38
C LYS A 351 -26.92 -16.84 0.38
N SER A 352 -26.40 -16.09 -0.59
CA SER A 352 -24.99 -15.71 -0.62
C SER A 352 -24.75 -14.49 0.29
N THR A 353 -23.60 -14.50 0.96
CA THR A 353 -23.04 -13.34 1.67
C THR A 353 -21.81 -12.88 0.89
N PRO A 354 -21.41 -11.60 0.98
CA PRO A 354 -20.16 -11.16 0.35
C PRO A 354 -19.00 -11.99 0.87
N MET A 355 -18.07 -12.36 -0.01
CA MET A 355 -16.84 -13.09 0.36
C MET A 355 -16.02 -12.33 1.41
N VAL A 356 -16.21 -11.01 1.46
CA VAL A 356 -15.57 -10.11 2.40
C VAL A 356 -16.62 -9.56 3.37
N ASP A 357 -16.38 -9.73 4.67
CA ASP A 357 -17.19 -9.10 5.71
C ASP A 357 -16.80 -7.62 5.85
N TYR A 358 -17.50 -6.75 5.13
CA TYR A 358 -17.29 -5.30 5.15
C TYR A 358 -17.43 -4.70 6.56
N MET A 359 -18.20 -5.32 7.48
CA MET A 359 -18.36 -4.85 8.86
C MET A 359 -17.19 -5.29 9.75
N ALA A 360 -16.59 -6.45 9.48
CA ALA A 360 -15.36 -6.88 10.15
C ALA A 360 -14.16 -5.95 9.82
N MET A 361 -14.19 -5.22 8.70
CA MET A 361 -13.17 -4.21 8.36
C MET A 361 -13.12 -3.02 9.34
N LEU A 362 -14.15 -2.81 10.16
CA LEU A 362 -14.15 -1.80 11.23
C LEU A 362 -13.16 -2.15 12.37
N VAL A 363 -12.75 -3.41 12.48
CA VAL A 363 -11.93 -3.92 13.61
C VAL A 363 -10.49 -3.42 13.57
N THR A 364 -9.99 -2.97 12.42
CA THR A 364 -8.62 -2.44 12.25
C THR A 364 -8.41 -1.10 12.97
N MET A 365 -9.47 -0.40 13.38
CA MET A 365 -9.38 0.82 14.19
C MET A 365 -8.96 0.59 15.65
N LYS A 366 -9.11 -0.61 16.22
CA LYS A 366 -8.79 -0.85 17.64
C LYS A 366 -7.30 -1.07 17.93
N LEU A 367 -6.48 -1.43 16.94
CA LEU A 367 -5.02 -1.52 17.12
C LEU A 367 -4.33 -0.15 17.05
N PHE A 368 -4.83 0.77 16.22
CA PHE A 368 -4.22 2.10 16.06
C PHE A 368 -4.36 3.00 17.30
N ASN A 369 -5.37 2.75 18.14
CA ASN A 369 -5.51 3.47 19.40
C ASN A 369 -4.45 3.08 20.45
N LYS A 370 -3.68 2.00 20.25
CA LYS A 370 -2.57 1.62 21.15
C LYS A 370 -1.37 2.59 21.07
N GLN A 371 -1.10 3.19 19.91
CA GLN A 371 -0.02 4.18 19.78
C GLN A 371 -0.43 5.57 20.30
N LEU A 372 -1.69 5.97 20.11
CA LEU A 372 -2.20 7.21 20.72
C LEU A 372 -2.31 7.08 22.26
N LEU A 373 -2.66 5.91 22.81
CA LEU A 373 -2.65 5.69 24.27
C LEU A 373 -1.22 5.55 24.85
N ALA A 374 -0.25 5.05 24.09
CA ALA A 374 1.15 5.04 24.52
C ALA A 374 1.69 6.47 24.70
N ALA A 375 1.26 7.43 23.86
CA ALA A 375 1.56 8.85 24.04
C ALA A 375 0.82 9.48 25.24
N ALA A 376 -0.39 9.01 25.57
CA ALA A 376 -1.13 9.42 26.76
C ALA A 376 -0.56 8.83 28.07
N LEU A 377 0.07 7.65 28.03
CA LEU A 377 0.72 7.00 29.18
C LEU A 377 2.07 7.64 29.54
N ILE A 378 2.75 8.30 28.59
CA ILE A 378 3.94 9.12 28.89
C ILE A 378 3.55 10.35 29.73
N SER A 379 2.32 10.86 29.57
CA SER A 379 1.82 12.07 30.26
C SER A 379 1.19 11.81 31.64
N ILE A 380 1.10 10.55 32.10
CA ILE A 380 0.54 10.18 33.43
C ILE A 380 1.62 9.62 34.38
N SER A 381 2.91 9.77 34.04
CA SER A 381 4.03 9.47 34.95
C SER A 381 4.21 10.48 36.10
N ALA A 382 3.36 11.52 36.19
CA ALA A 382 3.49 12.60 37.17
C ALA A 382 2.64 12.46 38.45
N ALA A 383 1.90 11.36 38.64
CA ALA A 383 1.10 11.20 39.85
C ALA A 383 0.99 9.73 40.26
N THR A 384 1.74 9.32 41.27
CA THR A 384 1.28 8.48 42.40
C THR A 384 2.44 8.14 43.34
N SER A 385 2.31 8.57 44.59
CA SER A 385 3.16 8.20 45.72
C SER A 385 2.56 7.02 46.48
N ALA A 386 3.33 5.97 46.76
CA ALA A 386 2.98 4.94 47.75
C ALA A 386 4.22 4.49 48.54
N GLN A 387 4.04 4.25 49.85
CA GLN A 387 5.07 3.96 50.85
C GLN A 387 5.48 2.46 50.89
N PRO A 388 6.76 2.10 51.15
CA PRO A 388 7.21 0.70 51.20
C PRO A 388 7.13 0.05 52.59
N GLU A 389 6.75 -1.24 52.65
CA GLU A 389 6.91 -2.12 53.82
C GLU A 389 8.22 -2.95 53.73
N ASN A 390 8.93 -3.13 54.85
CA ASN A 390 10.24 -3.79 54.91
C ASN A 390 10.15 -5.26 55.39
N LEU A 391 10.79 -6.18 54.69
CA LEU A 391 11.11 -7.54 55.17
C LEU A 391 12.63 -7.72 55.28
N SER A 392 13.12 -8.23 56.42
CA SER A 392 14.54 -8.46 56.70
C SER A 392 14.84 -9.93 56.96
N ILE A 393 15.85 -10.50 56.31
CA ILE A 393 16.38 -11.85 56.58
C ILE A 393 17.84 -11.70 57.03
N THR A 394 18.21 -12.30 58.17
CA THR A 394 19.58 -12.30 58.72
C THR A 394 20.16 -13.71 58.73
N SER A 395 21.36 -13.91 58.19
CA SER A 395 22.21 -15.07 58.50
C SER A 395 23.46 -14.62 59.26
N ALA A 396 23.84 -15.39 60.29
CA ALA A 396 24.93 -15.06 61.21
C ALA A 396 26.28 -15.59 60.69
N ALA A 397 27.31 -14.75 60.72
CA ALA A 397 28.70 -15.14 60.49
C ALA A 397 29.61 -14.70 61.66
N SER A 398 30.58 -15.54 61.99
CA SER A 398 31.66 -15.30 62.97
C SER A 398 32.75 -14.37 62.39
N PRO A 399 33.59 -13.70 63.20
CA PRO A 399 34.30 -12.50 62.78
C PRO A 399 35.76 -12.79 62.36
N SER A 400 36.10 -12.56 61.09
CA SER A 400 37.45 -12.10 60.67
C SER A 400 37.58 -11.91 59.16
N THR A 401 36.70 -11.08 58.59
CA THR A 401 36.93 -10.31 57.34
C THR A 401 35.65 -9.50 57.15
N GLN A 402 35.70 -8.17 57.27
CA GLN A 402 34.54 -7.34 56.93
C GLN A 402 34.36 -7.37 55.41
N VAL A 403 33.69 -8.40 54.91
CA VAL A 403 33.00 -8.34 53.61
C VAL A 403 31.76 -7.48 53.85
N PRO A 404 31.54 -6.39 53.08
CA PRO A 404 30.30 -5.62 53.23
C PRO A 404 29.10 -6.55 52.96
N LEU A 405 28.23 -6.70 53.97
CA LEU A 405 26.95 -7.37 53.83
C LEU A 405 26.06 -6.53 52.90
N PHE A 406 25.67 -7.08 51.77
CA PHE A 406 24.67 -6.46 50.89
C PHE A 406 23.27 -6.83 51.41
N ILE A 407 22.45 -5.84 51.74
CA ILE A 407 21.01 -6.04 52.01
C ILE A 407 20.26 -5.54 50.79
N THR A 408 19.58 -6.47 50.11
CA THR A 408 18.65 -6.14 49.01
C THR A 408 17.24 -6.13 49.57
N LYS A 409 16.51 -5.02 49.39
CA LYS A 409 15.09 -4.97 49.69
C LYS A 409 14.31 -5.22 48.41
N ILE A 410 13.36 -6.15 48.47
CA ILE A 410 12.45 -6.45 47.36
C ILE A 410 11.04 -6.26 47.90
N TRP A 411 10.23 -5.49 47.19
CA TRP A 411 8.79 -5.45 47.44
C TRP A 411 8.03 -5.44 46.11
N SER A 412 6.80 -5.92 46.17
CA SER A 412 5.91 -5.99 45.02
C SER A 412 4.56 -5.38 45.37
N THR A 413 4.02 -4.56 44.47
CA THR A 413 2.69 -3.98 44.61
C THR A 413 1.83 -4.49 43.47
N THR A 414 0.69 -5.11 43.78
CA THR A 414 -0.28 -5.58 42.79
C THR A 414 -1.56 -4.78 42.91
N GLU A 415 -2.01 -4.20 41.81
CA GLU A 415 -3.29 -3.50 41.70
C GLU A 415 -4.19 -4.22 40.70
N THR A 416 -5.43 -4.52 41.10
CA THR A 416 -6.43 -5.15 40.24
C THR A 416 -7.65 -4.26 40.12
N THR A 417 -8.01 -3.88 38.90
CA THR A 417 -9.24 -3.13 38.61
C THR A 417 -10.20 -3.98 37.79
N VAL A 418 -11.47 -4.00 38.19
CA VAL A 418 -12.56 -4.61 37.41
C VAL A 418 -13.51 -3.51 36.95
N SER A 419 -13.79 -3.46 35.65
CA SER A 419 -14.71 -2.48 35.08
C SER A 419 -15.76 -3.12 34.18
N TYR A 420 -16.95 -2.53 34.18
CA TYR A 420 -18.14 -3.01 33.46
C TYR A 420 -18.73 -1.92 32.54
N PRO A 421 -18.10 -1.59 31.41
CA PRO A 421 -18.68 -0.66 30.45
C PRO A 421 -19.96 -1.21 29.81
N GLY A 422 -21.03 -0.41 29.85
CA GLY A 422 -22.33 -0.75 29.25
C GLY A 422 -22.37 -0.40 27.77
N TRP A 423 -21.97 -1.33 26.90
CA TRP A 423 -22.16 -1.23 25.44
C TRP A 423 -23.04 -2.40 24.97
N PHE A 424 -23.94 -2.15 24.00
CA PHE A 424 -24.87 -3.16 23.50
C PHE A 424 -24.17 -4.24 22.68
N GLY A 425 -24.36 -5.50 23.07
CA GLY A 425 -23.88 -6.70 22.37
C GLY A 425 -23.72 -7.90 23.31
N PRO A 426 -22.90 -7.81 24.37
CA PRO A 426 -22.89 -8.77 25.48
C PRO A 426 -23.81 -8.32 26.62
N THR A 427 -24.42 -9.27 27.34
CA THR A 427 -25.31 -8.97 28.48
C THR A 427 -24.54 -8.38 29.66
N ILE A 428 -23.27 -8.80 29.85
CA ILE A 428 -22.32 -8.26 30.82
C ILE A 428 -20.92 -8.34 30.20
N PHE A 429 -20.15 -7.28 30.31
CA PHE A 429 -18.72 -7.25 29.96
C PHE A 429 -17.92 -6.93 31.21
N SER A 430 -16.89 -7.72 31.50
CA SER A 430 -15.97 -7.51 32.62
C SER A 430 -14.55 -7.40 32.08
N MET A 431 -13.87 -6.28 32.33
CA MET A 431 -12.44 -6.14 32.09
C MET A 431 -11.70 -6.22 33.41
N ILE A 432 -10.84 -7.22 33.56
CA ILE A 432 -9.95 -7.37 34.71
C ILE A 432 -8.55 -6.97 34.27
N THR A 433 -8.02 -5.94 34.92
CA THR A 433 -6.66 -5.46 34.70
C THR A 433 -5.87 -5.68 35.97
N THR A 434 -4.83 -6.51 35.89
CA THR A 434 -3.89 -6.73 37.01
C THR A 434 -2.53 -6.15 36.63
N ARG A 435 -2.02 -5.22 37.44
CA ARG A 435 -0.66 -4.66 37.32
C ARG A 435 0.15 -5.10 38.53
N THR A 436 1.28 -5.76 38.30
CA THR A 436 2.27 -6.07 39.35
C THR A 436 3.53 -5.28 39.06
N VAL A 437 3.99 -4.49 40.04
CA VAL A 437 5.27 -3.77 40.00
C VAL A 437 6.16 -4.36 41.07
N THR A 438 7.28 -4.96 40.67
CA THR A 438 8.32 -5.41 41.61
C THR A 438 9.48 -4.43 41.56
N THR A 439 9.88 -3.93 42.73
CA THR A 439 10.99 -2.99 42.90
C THR A 439 12.08 -3.65 43.74
N ILE A 440 13.33 -3.52 43.28
CA ILE A 440 14.53 -4.01 43.97
C ILE A 440 15.42 -2.82 44.31
N ASP A 441 15.72 -2.62 45.60
CA ASP A 441 16.58 -1.55 46.09
C ASP A 441 17.85 -2.15 46.75
N PRO A 442 19.05 -1.94 46.18
CA PRO A 442 20.31 -2.27 46.86
C PRO A 442 20.75 -1.12 47.78
N VAL A 443 20.93 -1.37 49.08
CA VAL A 443 21.43 -0.36 50.02
C VAL A 443 22.90 -0.02 49.72
N VAL A 444 23.19 1.25 49.43
CA VAL A 444 24.53 1.80 49.13
C VAL A 444 25.53 1.55 50.27
N THR A 445 26.66 0.90 49.97
CA THR A 445 27.87 0.89 50.81
C THR A 445 28.79 2.05 50.41
N SER A 446 29.65 2.51 51.33
CA SER A 446 30.33 3.82 51.39
C SER A 446 31.36 4.18 50.28
N TYR A 447 31.04 3.96 49.01
CA TYR A 447 31.78 4.47 47.84
C TYR A 447 30.78 5.06 46.83
N PRO A 448 31.13 6.09 46.01
CA PRO A 448 30.16 6.76 45.14
C PRO A 448 29.88 5.89 43.90
N ALA A 449 29.07 4.87 44.09
CA ALA A 449 28.39 4.14 43.03
C ALA A 449 27.00 3.78 43.54
N THR A 450 25.98 4.51 43.09
CA THR A 450 24.58 4.11 43.26
C THR A 450 24.19 3.26 42.06
N PHE A 451 23.61 2.09 42.28
CA PHE A 451 23.08 1.24 41.21
C PHE A 451 21.61 0.91 41.44
N THR A 452 20.94 0.61 40.33
CA THR A 452 19.60 1.03 39.98
C THR A 452 18.53 -0.05 40.15
N GLU A 453 17.33 0.46 40.44
CA GLU A 453 16.01 -0.15 40.38
C GLU A 453 15.77 -1.03 39.13
N GLU A 454 15.32 -2.27 39.36
CA GLU A 454 14.69 -3.10 38.33
C GLU A 454 13.17 -2.96 38.48
N VAL A 455 12.50 -2.46 37.43
CA VAL A 455 11.03 -2.39 37.38
C VAL A 455 10.55 -3.43 36.37
N ILE A 456 10.02 -4.54 36.89
CA ILE A 456 9.28 -5.51 36.09
C ILE A 456 7.80 -5.19 36.27
N SER A 457 7.15 -4.76 35.19
CA SER A 457 5.71 -4.51 35.17
C SER A 457 5.04 -5.56 34.29
N SER A 458 4.31 -6.50 34.89
CA SER A 458 3.44 -7.42 34.16
C SER A 458 2.01 -6.91 34.19
N VAL A 459 1.40 -6.76 33.02
CA VAL A 459 -0.02 -6.42 32.88
C VAL A 459 -0.75 -7.56 32.20
N THR A 460 -1.73 -8.13 32.88
CA THR A 460 -2.61 -9.16 32.33
C THR A 460 -4.00 -8.57 32.14
N TRP A 461 -4.52 -8.73 30.93
CA TRP A 461 -5.88 -8.38 30.53
C TRP A 461 -6.67 -9.66 30.33
N GLU A 462 -7.76 -9.79 31.07
CA GLU A 462 -8.75 -10.84 30.83
C GLU A 462 -10.05 -10.20 30.35
N TYR A 463 -10.50 -10.62 29.16
CA TYR A 463 -11.76 -10.24 28.56
C TYR A 463 -12.73 -11.41 28.67
N ARG A 464 -13.88 -11.21 29.33
CA ARG A 464 -14.99 -12.17 29.31
C ARG A 464 -16.20 -11.56 28.65
N TYR A 465 -16.68 -12.23 27.62
CA TYR A 465 -17.90 -11.91 26.89
C TYR A 465 -18.98 -12.90 27.27
N TYR A 466 -20.16 -12.41 27.63
CA TYR A 466 -21.35 -13.23 27.89
C TYR A 466 -22.44 -12.83 26.90
N TYR A 467 -22.89 -13.77 26.07
CA TYR A 467 -23.88 -13.52 25.02
C TYR A 467 -25.30 -13.86 25.49
N SER A 468 -26.31 -13.32 24.81
CA SER A 468 -27.72 -13.53 25.14
C SER A 468 -28.20 -14.97 24.94
N ASP A 469 -27.49 -15.75 24.13
CA ASP A 469 -27.75 -17.18 23.88
C ASP A 469 -27.17 -18.10 24.97
N GLY A 470 -26.56 -17.54 26.01
CA GLY A 470 -25.93 -18.27 27.12
C GLY A 470 -24.50 -18.71 26.85
N SER A 471 -23.94 -18.46 25.66
CA SER A 471 -22.54 -18.72 25.37
C SER A 471 -21.61 -17.68 26.00
N SER A 472 -20.34 -18.05 26.20
CA SER A 472 -19.32 -17.11 26.66
C SER A 472 -17.99 -17.30 25.93
N LEU A 473 -17.27 -16.20 25.73
CA LEU A 473 -15.92 -16.19 25.18
C LEU A 473 -14.97 -15.57 26.21
N THR A 474 -13.88 -16.25 26.52
CA THR A 474 -12.81 -15.70 27.34
C THR A 474 -11.57 -15.52 26.50
N SER A 475 -11.01 -14.32 26.49
CA SER A 475 -9.74 -14.02 25.84
C SER A 475 -8.78 -13.44 26.86
N ILE A 476 -7.57 -13.99 26.92
CA ILE A 476 -6.53 -13.54 27.84
C ILE A 476 -5.38 -13.00 26.99
N SER A 477 -4.93 -11.80 27.32
CA SER A 477 -3.75 -11.21 26.73
C SER A 477 -2.88 -10.65 27.85
N SER A 478 -1.60 -10.96 27.84
CA SER A 478 -0.64 -10.41 28.80
C SER A 478 0.51 -9.71 28.07
N GLY A 479 1.08 -8.72 28.74
CA GLY A 479 2.31 -8.06 28.32
C GLY A 479 3.23 -7.88 29.51
N VAL A 480 4.51 -8.16 29.32
CA VAL A 480 5.56 -7.88 30.31
C VAL A 480 6.39 -6.73 29.77
N TYR A 481 6.49 -5.66 30.55
CA TYR A 481 7.41 -4.57 30.29
C TYR A 481 8.55 -4.64 31.30
N THR A 482 9.76 -4.84 30.78
CA THR A 482 11.00 -4.82 31.55
C THR A 482 11.78 -3.59 31.14
N LYS A 483 12.04 -2.68 32.08
CA LYS A 483 12.92 -1.53 31.82
C LYS A 483 14.37 -1.93 32.11
N THR A 484 15.25 -1.77 31.12
CA THR A 484 16.70 -1.99 31.30
C THR A 484 17.28 -0.94 32.26
N PRO A 485 18.11 -1.33 33.25
CA PRO A 485 18.64 -0.39 34.24
C PRO A 485 19.49 0.70 33.58
N THR A 486 19.39 1.92 34.09
CA THR A 486 20.25 3.03 33.69
C THR A 486 21.41 3.13 34.68
N ILE A 487 22.64 2.97 34.22
CA ILE A 487 23.85 3.14 35.04
C ILE A 487 24.24 4.62 34.99
N THR A 488 24.26 5.31 36.13
CA THR A 488 24.80 6.66 36.21
C THR A 488 25.99 6.67 37.17
N LEU A 489 27.19 6.81 36.62
CA LEU A 489 28.40 7.06 37.42
C LEU A 489 28.52 8.57 37.63
N ALA A 490 28.22 9.05 38.85
CA ALA A 490 28.52 10.42 39.24
C ALA A 490 29.85 10.45 40.02
N GLY A 491 30.95 10.71 39.31
CA GLY A 491 32.23 11.10 39.92
C GLY A 491 32.43 12.61 39.80
N PRO A 492 33.08 13.29 40.77
CA PRO A 492 33.37 14.72 40.64
C PRO A 492 34.33 14.96 39.47
N THR A 493 33.93 15.84 38.55
CA THR A 493 34.76 16.34 37.45
C THR A 493 35.89 17.20 38.02
N ALA A 494 37.14 16.85 37.70
CA ALA A 494 38.31 17.62 38.09
C ALA A 494 38.40 18.93 37.28
N THR A 495 37.88 20.05 37.83
CA THR A 495 38.35 21.38 37.43
C THR A 495 38.09 22.42 38.53
N ALA A 496 39.15 23.19 38.83
CA ALA A 496 39.21 24.42 39.66
C ALA A 496 39.28 24.29 41.20
N ILE A 497 40.47 23.94 41.71
CA ILE A 497 41.06 24.67 42.85
C ILE A 497 42.46 25.10 42.43
N ALA A 498 42.56 26.30 41.86
CA ALA A 498 43.81 27.05 41.74
C ALA A 498 43.57 28.50 42.16
N VAL A 499 44.10 28.80 43.35
CA VAL A 499 44.62 30.09 43.84
C VAL A 499 43.64 31.22 44.18
N ALA A 500 43.48 31.44 45.50
CA ALA A 500 43.70 32.75 46.10
C ALA A 500 44.34 32.53 47.48
N GLY A 501 45.59 32.97 47.63
CA GLY A 501 46.36 32.80 48.85
C GLY A 501 45.95 33.73 49.99
N ARG A 502 46.15 33.24 51.21
CA ARG A 502 46.99 33.87 52.24
C ARG A 502 47.68 32.77 53.04
#